data_AF-A0ABD6J1H5-F1
#
_entry.id   AF-A0ABD6J1H5-F1
#
_cell.length_a   1.000
_cell.length_b   1.000
_cell.length_c   1.000
_cell.angle_alpha   90.00
_cell.angle_beta   90.00
_cell.angle_gamma   90.00
#
_symmetry.space_group_name_H-M   'P 1'
#
loop_
_entity.id
_entity.type
_entity.pdbx_description
1 polymer ?
#
loop_
_entity_poly.entity_id
_entity_poly.type
_entity_poly.pdbx_seq_one_letter_code
_entity_poly.pdbx_strand_id
1 'polypeptide(L)'
;MRGPRTERGRLALVLALAAAVTAFTATVPLLRGFFDLRVYYGTVHTWVHHGGLIYDYRVPGTGYGFRYPPFAAVLMLPLALLGRHTAIAASLVVNAAALGVVLRVLAGDRRRRHGWYRWSLALCALALFEPLRDTFSFGQVNVVLLALVLTDARLLTSGRGRWAGAGIGLAAAIKLTPALFIGLLLLAGRRRAAARASAVAAAVTA
;
A
#
# COMPACT_ATOMS: atom_id res chain seq x y z
N MET A 1 3.22 -5.40 -30.87
CA MET A 1 4.18 -4.34 -31.24
C MET A 1 5.60 -4.81 -30.90
N ARG A 2 6.54 -4.80 -31.86
CA ARG A 2 7.96 -5.14 -31.59
C ARG A 2 8.64 -3.93 -30.95
N GLY A 3 9.16 -4.08 -29.74
CA GLY A 3 9.79 -2.99 -28.99
C GLY A 3 11.09 -2.47 -29.65
N PRO A 4 11.55 -1.27 -29.27
CA PRO A 4 12.77 -0.66 -29.80
C PRO A 4 13.98 -1.58 -29.65
N ARG A 5 14.71 -1.72 -30.77
CA ARG A 5 15.87 -2.62 -30.91
C ARG A 5 17.17 -2.01 -30.41
N THR A 6 17.27 -0.68 -30.34
CA THR A 6 18.47 0.05 -29.91
C THR A 6 18.36 0.53 -28.45
N GLU A 7 19.49 0.62 -27.76
CA GLU A 7 19.55 1.06 -26.35
C GLU A 7 19.11 2.53 -26.18
N ARG A 8 19.48 3.41 -27.11
CA ARG A 8 19.04 4.81 -27.13
C ARG A 8 17.53 4.95 -27.34
N GLY A 9 16.93 4.13 -28.21
CA GLY A 9 15.48 4.12 -28.42
C GLY A 9 14.70 3.58 -27.20
N ARG A 10 15.27 2.61 -26.49
CA ARG A 10 14.74 2.12 -25.21
C ARG A 10 14.78 3.19 -24.12
N LEU A 11 15.90 3.92 -24.02
CA LEU A 11 16.07 5.01 -23.05
C LEU A 11 15.08 6.16 -23.32
N ALA A 12 14.99 6.62 -24.57
CA ALA A 12 14.08 7.70 -24.95
C ALA A 12 12.61 7.35 -24.65
N LEU A 13 12.17 6.12 -24.97
CA LEU A 13 10.81 5.68 -24.64
C LEU A 13 10.56 5.62 -23.13
N VAL A 14 11.53 5.13 -22.36
CA VAL A 14 11.42 5.08 -20.89
C VAL A 14 11.34 6.48 -20.31
N LEU A 15 12.16 7.42 -20.77
CA LEU A 15 12.14 8.80 -20.30
C LEU A 15 10.83 9.50 -20.68
N ALA A 16 10.33 9.29 -21.89
CA ALA A 16 9.05 9.84 -22.33
C ALA A 16 7.87 9.29 -21.51
N LEU A 17 7.83 7.97 -21.28
CA LEU A 17 6.81 7.34 -20.43
C LEU A 17 6.93 7.79 -18.97
N ALA A 18 8.14 7.89 -18.44
CA ALA A 18 8.37 8.37 -17.07
C ALA A 18 7.95 9.83 -16.90
N ALA A 19 8.22 10.69 -17.88
CA ALA A 19 7.79 12.09 -17.89
C ALA A 19 6.26 12.20 -17.98
N ALA A 20 5.62 11.44 -18.89
CA ALA A 20 4.17 11.41 -19.02
C ALA A 20 3.49 10.89 -17.74
N VAL A 21 4.04 9.82 -17.17
CA VAL A 21 3.61 9.29 -15.86
C VAL A 21 3.76 10.33 -14.79
N THR A 22 4.91 11.01 -14.69
CA THR A 22 5.18 12.03 -13.67
C THR A 22 4.24 13.22 -13.80
N ALA A 23 4.01 13.71 -15.02
CA ALA A 23 3.06 14.80 -15.27
C ALA A 23 1.62 14.40 -14.92
N PHE A 24 1.22 13.18 -15.25
CA PHE A 24 -0.11 12.63 -14.94
C PHE A 24 -0.28 12.36 -13.42
N THR A 25 0.71 11.78 -12.77
CA THR A 25 0.70 11.50 -11.33
C THR A 25 0.97 12.73 -10.48
N ALA A 26 1.52 13.82 -11.02
CA ALA A 26 1.58 15.10 -10.31
C ALA A 26 0.22 15.80 -10.33
N THR A 27 -0.55 15.66 -11.42
CA THR A 27 -1.83 16.38 -11.59
C THR A 27 -3.01 15.69 -10.90
N VAL A 28 -3.11 14.35 -10.96
CA VAL A 28 -4.28 13.63 -10.41
C VAL A 28 -4.39 13.66 -8.86
N PRO A 29 -3.30 13.50 -8.08
CA PRO A 29 -3.35 13.63 -6.61
C PRO A 29 -3.72 15.03 -6.14
N LEU A 30 -3.31 16.07 -6.87
CA LEU A 30 -3.68 17.46 -6.56
C LEU A 30 -5.19 17.67 -6.74
N LEU A 31 -5.83 17.00 -7.68
CA LEU A 31 -7.28 17.08 -7.91
C LEU A 31 -8.12 16.40 -6.81
N ARG A 32 -7.59 15.33 -6.18
CA ARG A 32 -8.31 14.57 -5.14
C ARG A 32 -7.91 14.93 -3.71
N GLY A 33 -6.86 15.75 -3.55
CA GLY A 33 -6.49 16.39 -2.29
C GLY A 33 -6.18 15.43 -1.14
N PHE A 34 -5.73 14.21 -1.42
CA PHE A 34 -5.37 13.21 -0.41
C PHE A 34 -6.48 12.95 0.61
N PHE A 35 -7.71 12.77 0.12
CA PHE A 35 -8.91 12.68 0.96
C PHE A 35 -8.80 11.67 2.11
N ASP A 36 -8.36 10.44 1.84
CA ASP A 36 -8.25 9.41 2.87
C ASP A 36 -7.13 9.73 3.87
N LEU A 37 -6.00 10.24 3.40
CA LEU A 37 -4.95 10.72 4.31
C LEU A 37 -5.43 11.85 5.22
N ARG A 38 -6.33 12.71 4.73
CA ARG A 38 -6.96 13.76 5.53
C ARG A 38 -7.87 13.19 6.61
N VAL A 39 -8.58 12.09 6.31
CA VAL A 39 -9.35 11.34 7.30
C VAL A 39 -8.40 10.80 8.36
N TYR A 40 -7.32 10.10 7.97
CA TYR A 40 -6.33 9.54 8.90
C TYR A 40 -5.70 10.59 9.80
N TYR A 41 -5.16 11.65 9.18
CA TYR A 41 -4.50 12.76 9.85
C TYR A 41 -5.44 13.45 10.83
N GLY A 42 -6.64 13.83 10.39
CA GLY A 42 -7.58 14.53 11.26
C GLY A 42 -8.10 13.64 12.39
N THR A 43 -8.26 12.33 12.16
CA THR A 43 -8.64 11.38 13.21
C THR A 43 -7.62 11.37 14.34
N VAL A 44 -6.34 11.14 14.03
CA VAL A 44 -5.31 11.04 15.07
C VAL A 44 -5.00 12.39 15.72
N HIS A 45 -5.15 13.49 14.99
CA HIS A 45 -4.93 14.84 15.52
C HIS A 45 -6.08 15.28 16.45
N THR A 46 -7.30 14.85 16.17
CA THR A 46 -8.45 15.05 17.08
C THR A 46 -8.30 14.18 18.32
N TRP A 47 -7.86 12.93 18.15
CA TRP A 47 -7.65 12.00 19.25
C TRP A 47 -6.55 12.47 20.22
N VAL A 48 -5.39 12.87 19.69
CA VAL A 48 -4.23 13.25 20.52
C VAL A 48 -4.36 14.66 21.10
N HIS A 49 -4.78 15.64 20.29
CA HIS A 49 -4.69 17.06 20.68
C HIS A 49 -6.02 17.66 21.14
N HIS A 50 -7.16 17.02 20.84
CA HIS A 50 -8.49 17.55 21.13
C HIS A 50 -9.33 16.63 22.02
N GLY A 51 -8.77 15.49 22.47
CA GLY A 51 -9.44 14.54 23.36
C GLY A 51 -10.64 13.80 22.74
N GLY A 52 -10.81 13.85 21.42
CA GLY A 52 -11.93 13.17 20.75
C GLY A 52 -11.69 11.66 20.57
N LEU A 53 -12.76 10.89 20.35
CA LEU A 53 -12.63 9.48 20.00
C LEU A 53 -12.37 9.30 18.50
N ILE A 54 -11.67 8.23 18.14
CA ILE A 54 -11.28 7.96 16.74
C ILE A 54 -12.48 7.82 15.78
N TYR A 55 -13.64 7.36 16.27
CA TYR A 55 -14.84 7.15 15.46
C TYR A 55 -15.78 8.36 15.39
N ASP A 56 -15.59 9.34 16.27
CA ASP A 56 -16.39 10.56 16.30
C ASP A 56 -15.89 11.59 15.29
N TYR A 57 -14.63 11.48 14.87
CA TYR A 57 -14.07 12.36 13.86
C TYR A 57 -14.80 12.25 12.52
N ARG A 58 -15.13 13.41 11.95
CA ARG A 58 -15.68 13.59 10.61
C ARG A 58 -14.90 14.66 9.88
N VAL A 59 -14.61 14.45 8.60
CA VAL A 59 -13.98 15.48 7.77
C VAL A 59 -14.99 16.61 7.54
N PRO A 60 -14.68 17.88 7.87
CA PRO A 60 -15.59 19.00 7.74
C PRO A 60 -16.22 19.10 6.34
N GLY A 61 -17.53 19.34 6.29
CA GLY A 61 -18.29 19.41 5.03
C GLY A 61 -18.58 18.05 4.39
N THR A 62 -18.29 16.93 5.06
CA THR A 62 -18.58 15.58 4.56
C THR A 62 -19.13 14.67 5.65
N GLY A 63 -19.85 13.61 5.26
CA GLY A 63 -20.27 12.54 6.18
C GLY A 63 -19.18 11.49 6.47
N TYR A 64 -17.96 11.67 5.96
CA TYR A 64 -16.92 10.65 6.02
C TYR A 64 -16.04 10.79 7.28
N GLY A 65 -15.77 9.66 7.93
CA GLY A 65 -14.91 9.55 9.10
C GLY A 65 -14.06 8.28 9.10
N PHE A 66 -13.41 8.00 10.22
CA PHE A 66 -12.57 6.81 10.38
C PHE A 66 -13.41 5.53 10.36
N ARG A 67 -13.10 4.61 9.45
CA ARG A 67 -13.81 3.33 9.27
C ARG A 67 -12.88 2.11 9.36
N TYR A 68 -11.68 2.32 9.87
CA TYR A 68 -10.65 1.29 9.97
C TYR A 68 -10.65 0.69 11.38
N PRO A 69 -10.10 -0.51 11.57
CA PRO A 69 -9.93 -1.08 12.91
C PRO A 69 -9.07 -0.17 13.80
N PRO A 70 -9.22 -0.23 15.15
CA PRO A 70 -8.50 0.64 16.07
C PRO A 70 -6.98 0.60 15.91
N PHE A 71 -6.43 -0.59 15.61
CA PHE A 71 -5.00 -0.76 15.36
C PHE A 71 -4.46 0.16 14.25
N ALA A 72 -5.27 0.45 13.22
CA ALA A 72 -4.87 1.39 12.18
C ALA A 72 -4.68 2.82 12.72
N ALA A 73 -5.52 3.25 13.67
CA ALA A 73 -5.37 4.57 14.29
C ALA A 73 -4.09 4.66 15.11
N VAL A 74 -3.76 3.59 15.84
CA VAL A 74 -2.50 3.47 16.60
C VAL A 74 -1.29 3.58 15.67
N LEU A 75 -1.28 2.86 14.55
CA LEU A 75 -0.20 2.94 13.56
C LEU A 75 -0.08 4.32 12.89
N MET A 76 -1.18 5.07 12.84
CA MET A 76 -1.22 6.42 12.28
C MET A 76 -0.87 7.50 13.31
N LEU A 77 -0.71 7.19 14.60
CA LEU A 77 -0.35 8.14 15.65
C LEU A 77 0.88 9.01 15.33
N PRO A 78 1.96 8.51 14.69
CA PRO A 78 3.10 9.36 14.33
C PRO A 78 2.72 10.55 13.45
N LEU A 79 1.61 10.47 12.68
CA LEU A 79 1.11 11.59 11.88
C LEU A 79 0.63 12.76 12.75
N ALA A 80 0.22 12.52 14.00
CA ALA A 80 -0.18 13.58 14.94
C ALA A 80 0.98 14.48 15.38
N LEU A 81 2.23 14.04 15.16
CA LEU A 81 3.45 14.81 15.42
C LEU A 81 3.91 15.62 14.21
N LEU A 82 3.31 15.40 13.04
CA LEU A 82 3.74 15.98 11.77
C LEU A 82 2.79 17.09 11.33
N GLY A 83 3.34 18.11 10.65
CA GLY A 83 2.51 19.01 9.85
C GLY A 83 1.91 18.30 8.63
N ARG A 84 0.79 18.81 8.12
CA ARG A 84 0.04 18.20 7.00
C ARG A 84 0.90 17.91 5.76
N HIS A 85 1.77 18.84 5.36
CA HIS A 85 2.63 18.64 4.18
C HIS A 85 3.65 17.53 4.41
N THR A 86 4.23 17.46 5.61
CA THR A 86 5.16 16.40 6.00
C THR A 86 4.45 15.04 6.06
N ALA A 87 3.22 14.99 6.56
CA ALA A 87 2.41 13.77 6.57
C ALA A 87 2.10 13.26 5.15
N ILE A 88 1.82 14.16 4.20
CA ILE A 88 1.66 13.82 2.77
C ILE A 88 2.97 13.25 2.21
N ALA A 89 4.08 13.95 2.40
CA ALA A 89 5.39 13.49 1.93
C ALA A 89 5.76 12.12 2.51
N ALA A 90 5.56 11.92 3.81
CA ALA A 90 5.80 10.65 4.48
C ALA A 90 4.93 9.53 3.91
N SER A 91 3.63 9.77 3.70
CA SER A 91 2.72 8.79 3.10
C SER A 91 3.14 8.40 1.68
N LEU A 92 3.59 9.37 0.87
CA LEU A 92 4.11 9.12 -0.47
C LEU A 92 5.37 8.25 -0.43
N VAL A 93 6.31 8.55 0.47
CA VAL A 93 7.55 7.77 0.64
C VAL A 93 7.24 6.34 1.08
N VAL A 94 6.35 6.16 2.05
CA VAL A 94 5.94 4.84 2.54
C VAL A 94 5.28 4.03 1.43
N ASN A 95 4.35 4.62 0.68
CA ASN A 95 3.68 3.93 -0.44
C ASN A 95 4.66 3.62 -1.58
N ALA A 96 5.61 4.51 -1.88
CA ALA A 96 6.65 4.25 -2.88
C ALA A 96 7.59 3.10 -2.46
N ALA A 97 8.00 3.06 -1.19
CA ALA A 97 8.80 1.97 -0.64
C ALA A 97 8.05 0.64 -0.70
N ALA A 98 6.77 0.63 -0.29
CA ALA A 98 5.91 -0.54 -0.37
C ALA A 98 5.72 -1.01 -1.82
N LEU A 99 5.55 -0.10 -2.77
CA LEU A 99 5.52 -0.44 -4.19
C LEU A 99 6.84 -1.09 -4.65
N GLY A 100 7.98 -0.59 -4.19
CA GLY A 100 9.29 -1.21 -4.41
C GLY A 100 9.35 -2.65 -3.90
N VAL A 101 8.77 -2.93 -2.74
CA VAL A 101 8.65 -4.30 -2.19
C VAL A 101 7.75 -5.16 -3.07
N VAL A 102 6.56 -4.68 -3.45
CA VAL A 102 5.64 -5.39 -4.36
C VAL A 102 6.35 -5.77 -5.65
N LEU A 103 7.03 -4.81 -6.28
CA LEU A 103 7.81 -5.03 -7.50
C LEU A 103 8.88 -6.10 -7.30
N ARG A 104 9.64 -6.02 -6.20
CA ARG A 104 10.67 -7.02 -5.87
C ARG A 104 10.10 -8.41 -5.65
N VAL A 105 8.93 -8.51 -5.02
CA VAL A 105 8.25 -9.78 -4.77
C VAL A 105 7.79 -10.39 -6.09
N LEU A 106 7.08 -9.62 -6.92
CA LEU A 106 6.59 -10.05 -8.24
C LEU A 106 7.72 -10.35 -9.23
N ALA A 107 8.84 -9.62 -9.14
CA ALA A 107 10.05 -9.85 -9.93
C ALA A 107 10.59 -11.27 -9.78
N GLY A 108 10.51 -11.84 -8.57
CA GLY A 108 11.23 -13.05 -8.22
C GLY A 108 12.73 -12.96 -8.59
N ASP A 109 13.29 -14.11 -8.98
CA ASP A 109 14.67 -14.20 -9.50
C ASP A 109 14.78 -13.75 -10.97
N ARG A 110 13.64 -13.50 -11.62
CA ARG A 110 13.58 -13.02 -13.01
C ARG A 110 14.08 -11.58 -13.16
N ARG A 111 14.27 -10.85 -12.06
CA ARG A 111 14.86 -9.49 -12.06
C ARG A 111 16.18 -9.42 -12.82
N ARG A 112 17.05 -10.44 -12.68
CA ARG A 112 18.35 -10.51 -13.37
C ARG A 112 18.22 -10.82 -14.87
N ARG A 113 17.13 -11.46 -15.30
CA ARG A 113 16.92 -11.93 -16.69
C ARG A 113 16.26 -10.91 -17.62
N HIS A 114 15.57 -9.91 -17.08
CA HIS A 114 14.65 -9.06 -17.88
C HIS A 114 15.24 -7.71 -18.30
N GLY A 115 16.42 -7.33 -17.80
CA GLY A 115 17.08 -6.06 -18.14
C GLY A 115 16.34 -4.83 -17.61
N TRP A 116 17.03 -3.68 -17.50
CA TRP A 116 16.47 -2.44 -16.94
C TRP A 116 15.25 -1.94 -17.74
N TYR A 117 15.26 -2.10 -19.07
CA TYR A 117 14.20 -1.59 -19.96
C TYR A 117 12.81 -2.19 -19.68
N ARG A 118 12.71 -3.50 -19.46
CA ARG A 118 11.41 -4.15 -19.17
C ARG A 118 10.88 -3.76 -17.80
N TRP A 119 11.77 -3.49 -16.84
CA TRP A 119 11.40 -2.98 -15.52
C TRP A 119 10.84 -1.57 -15.59
N SER A 120 11.49 -0.69 -16.36
CA SER A 120 10.99 0.66 -16.59
C SER A 120 9.60 0.68 -17.24
N LEU A 121 9.37 -0.18 -18.23
CA LEU A 121 8.05 -0.36 -18.85
C LEU A 121 6.98 -0.86 -17.87
N ALA A 122 7.31 -1.86 -17.05
CA ALA A 122 6.39 -2.38 -16.04
C ALA A 122 6.04 -1.31 -14.99
N LEU A 123 7.03 -0.49 -14.58
CA LEU A 123 6.81 0.63 -13.66
C LEU A 123 5.88 1.68 -14.28
N CYS A 124 6.08 2.02 -15.56
CA CYS A 124 5.20 2.95 -16.26
C CYS A 124 3.77 2.41 -16.40
N ALA A 125 3.62 1.12 -16.71
CA ALA A 125 2.31 0.47 -16.79
C ALA A 125 1.59 0.45 -15.44
N LEU A 126 2.30 0.17 -14.34
CA LEU A 126 1.75 0.21 -12.99
C LEU A 126 1.34 1.62 -12.56
N ALA A 127 2.11 2.63 -12.93
CA ALA A 127 1.74 4.02 -12.65
C ALA A 127 0.51 4.49 -13.44
N LEU A 128 0.18 3.82 -14.54
CA LEU A 128 -1.06 4.02 -15.29
C LEU A 128 -2.22 3.13 -14.79
N PHE A 129 -1.95 2.19 -13.88
CA PHE A 129 -2.97 1.31 -13.33
C PHE A 129 -3.83 2.07 -12.34
N GLU A 130 -5.12 2.20 -12.65
CA GLU A 130 -6.06 3.06 -11.93
C GLU A 130 -6.11 2.81 -10.42
N PRO A 131 -6.14 1.57 -9.89
CA PRO A 131 -6.13 1.33 -8.44
C PRO A 131 -4.88 1.85 -7.72
N LEU A 132 -3.72 1.82 -8.38
CA LEU A 132 -2.50 2.39 -7.82
C LEU A 132 -2.58 3.91 -7.82
N ARG A 133 -3.02 4.52 -8.92
CA ARG A 133 -3.21 5.98 -9.00
C ARG A 133 -4.18 6.49 -7.95
N ASP A 134 -5.30 5.81 -7.76
CA ASP A 134 -6.29 6.16 -6.74
C ASP A 134 -5.67 6.05 -5.34
N THR A 135 -4.91 4.99 -5.06
CA THR A 135 -4.24 4.82 -3.76
C THR A 135 -3.32 6.01 -3.46
N PHE A 136 -2.47 6.42 -4.41
CA PHE A 136 -1.58 7.56 -4.24
C PHE A 136 -2.34 8.90 -4.18
N SER A 137 -3.39 9.06 -4.97
CA SER A 137 -4.17 10.31 -5.05
C SER A 137 -5.03 10.56 -3.82
N PHE A 138 -5.55 9.51 -3.21
CA PHE A 138 -6.27 9.58 -1.95
C PHE A 138 -5.35 9.51 -0.73
N GLY A 139 -4.09 9.09 -0.90
CA GLY A 139 -3.14 8.88 0.20
C GLY A 139 -3.46 7.64 1.04
N GLN A 140 -4.00 6.60 0.40
CA GLN A 140 -4.36 5.34 1.02
C GLN A 140 -3.13 4.47 1.33
N VAL A 141 -3.31 3.50 2.22
CA VAL A 141 -2.27 2.53 2.63
C VAL A 141 -2.37 1.20 1.89
N ASN A 142 -3.23 1.08 0.87
CA ASN A 142 -3.52 -0.20 0.21
C ASN A 142 -2.28 -0.87 -0.39
N VAL A 143 -1.32 -0.09 -0.89
CA VAL A 143 -0.06 -0.63 -1.44
C VAL A 143 0.80 -1.25 -0.34
N VAL A 144 0.78 -0.70 0.88
CA VAL A 144 1.42 -1.29 2.06
C VAL A 144 0.78 -2.64 2.39
N LEU A 145 -0.55 -2.71 2.41
CA LEU A 145 -1.28 -3.97 2.64
C LEU A 145 -0.96 -5.01 1.58
N LEU A 146 -0.93 -4.60 0.31
CA LEU A 146 -0.56 -5.46 -0.80
C LEU A 146 0.88 -5.99 -0.65
N ALA A 147 1.82 -5.14 -0.25
CA ALA A 147 3.21 -5.54 0.01
C ALA A 147 3.29 -6.60 1.12
N LEU A 148 2.54 -6.44 2.21
CA LEU A 148 2.47 -7.43 3.30
C LEU A 148 1.91 -8.77 2.80
N VAL A 149 0.76 -8.75 2.11
CA VAL A 149 0.10 -9.95 1.61
C VAL A 149 0.98 -10.70 0.59
N LEU A 150 1.58 -9.98 -0.36
CA LEU A 150 2.45 -10.61 -1.37
C LEU A 150 3.75 -11.15 -0.76
N THR A 151 4.32 -10.46 0.21
CA THR A 151 5.50 -10.95 0.93
C THR A 151 5.15 -12.24 1.69
N ASP A 152 3.99 -12.29 2.34
CA ASP A 152 3.51 -13.47 3.04
C ASP A 152 3.23 -14.64 2.08
N ALA A 153 2.62 -14.37 0.92
CA ALA A 153 2.43 -15.36 -0.15
C ALA A 153 3.78 -15.92 -0.65
N ARG A 154 4.82 -15.08 -0.74
CA ARG A 154 6.18 -15.55 -1.08
C ARG A 154 6.81 -16.38 0.04
N LEU A 155 6.55 -16.07 1.31
CA LEU A 155 7.00 -16.90 2.43
C LEU A 155 6.33 -18.28 2.42
N LEU A 156 5.05 -18.33 2.05
CA LEU A 156 4.29 -19.57 1.88
C LEU A 156 4.85 -20.47 0.77
N THR A 157 5.30 -19.89 -0.35
CA THR A 157 5.84 -20.66 -1.48
C THR A 157 7.32 -21.03 -1.35
N SER A 158 8.09 -20.29 -0.56
CA SER A 158 9.55 -20.51 -0.39
C SER A 158 9.92 -21.48 0.73
N GLY A 159 8.96 -22.19 1.34
CA GLY A 159 9.22 -23.15 2.43
C GLY A 159 9.61 -22.52 3.77
N ARG A 160 9.71 -21.19 3.86
CA ARG A 160 9.98 -20.44 5.11
C ARG A 160 8.71 -20.26 5.95
N GLY A 161 7.93 -21.33 6.07
CA GLY A 161 6.59 -21.34 6.63
C GLY A 161 6.49 -21.11 8.14
N ARG A 162 7.53 -20.59 8.83
CA ARG A 162 7.46 -20.25 10.26
C ARG A 162 6.79 -18.89 10.51
N TRP A 163 6.95 -17.95 9.58
CA TRP A 163 6.37 -16.60 9.64
C TRP A 163 5.16 -16.41 8.72
N ALA A 164 4.87 -17.41 7.88
CA ALA A 164 3.72 -17.38 6.98
C ALA A 164 2.40 -17.23 7.74
N GLY A 165 1.58 -16.30 7.28
CA GLY A 165 0.32 -15.84 7.89
C GLY A 165 0.45 -14.47 8.56
N ALA A 166 1.64 -14.08 9.03
CA ALA A 166 1.79 -12.86 9.83
C ALA A 166 1.53 -11.58 9.02
N GLY A 167 1.98 -11.53 7.76
CA GLY A 167 1.74 -10.37 6.90
C GLY A 167 0.26 -10.17 6.58
N ILE A 168 -0.46 -11.27 6.34
CA ILE A 168 -1.92 -11.25 6.12
C ILE A 168 -2.66 -10.82 7.40
N GLY A 169 -2.25 -11.32 8.57
CA GLY A 169 -2.82 -10.92 9.86
C GLY A 169 -2.66 -9.43 10.16
N LEU A 170 -1.45 -8.89 9.97
CA LEU A 170 -1.18 -7.45 10.12
C LEU A 170 -2.01 -6.63 9.12
N ALA A 171 -2.08 -7.06 7.87
CA ALA A 171 -2.86 -6.35 6.85
C ALA A 171 -4.36 -6.35 7.19
N ALA A 172 -4.90 -7.45 7.73
CA ALA A 172 -6.28 -7.58 8.18
C ALA A 172 -6.59 -6.71 9.41
N ALA A 173 -5.62 -6.54 10.32
CA ALA A 173 -5.76 -5.64 11.46
C ALA A 173 -5.72 -4.16 11.06
N ILE A 174 -5.08 -3.81 9.95
CA ILE A 174 -5.04 -2.42 9.44
C ILE A 174 -6.31 -2.09 8.65
N LYS A 175 -6.83 -3.04 7.86
CA LYS A 175 -8.04 -2.86 7.05
C LYS A 175 -8.73 -4.21 6.95
N LEU A 176 -10.06 -4.24 6.99
CA LEU A 176 -10.77 -5.53 6.98
C LEU A 176 -10.59 -6.33 5.68
N THR A 177 -10.36 -5.68 4.54
CA THR A 177 -10.32 -6.32 3.21
C THR A 177 -9.37 -7.53 3.13
N PRO A 178 -8.13 -7.50 3.64
CA PRO A 178 -7.22 -8.64 3.59
C PRO A 178 -7.63 -9.82 4.49
N ALA A 179 -8.62 -9.67 5.37
CA ALA A 179 -9.16 -10.81 6.15
C ALA A 179 -9.73 -11.92 5.24
N LEU A 180 -10.18 -11.57 4.02
CA LEU A 180 -10.57 -12.55 3.00
C LEU A 180 -9.44 -13.53 2.66
N PHE A 181 -8.18 -13.10 2.71
CA PHE A 181 -7.04 -14.00 2.48
C PHE A 181 -6.89 -15.05 3.58
N ILE A 182 -7.34 -14.78 4.82
CA ILE A 182 -7.38 -15.78 5.88
C ILE A 182 -8.37 -16.89 5.50
N GLY A 183 -9.55 -16.52 5.00
CA GLY A 183 -10.53 -17.46 4.46
C GLY A 183 -9.97 -18.29 3.29
N LEU A 184 -9.29 -17.63 2.34
CA LEU A 184 -8.63 -18.31 1.23
C LEU A 184 -7.55 -19.29 1.71
N LEU A 185 -6.79 -18.98 2.77
CA LEU A 185 -5.82 -19.91 3.35
C LEU A 185 -6.50 -21.14 3.96
N LEU A 186 -7.66 -20.98 4.60
CA LEU A 186 -8.45 -22.10 5.11
C LEU A 186 -8.96 -23.00 3.99
N LEU A 187 -9.52 -22.40 2.93
CA LEU A 187 -9.99 -23.10 1.74
C LEU A 187 -8.86 -23.83 1.01
N ALA A 188 -7.67 -23.23 0.96
CA ALA A 188 -6.46 -23.84 0.40
C ALA A 188 -5.80 -24.88 1.32
N GLY A 189 -6.45 -25.28 2.42
CA GLY A 189 -5.95 -26.29 3.36
C GLY A 189 -4.79 -25.83 4.24
N ARG A 190 -4.40 -24.54 4.18
CA ARG A 190 -3.25 -23.98 4.91
C ARG A 190 -3.63 -23.49 6.31
N ARG A 191 -4.21 -24.39 7.11
CA ARG A 191 -4.76 -24.11 8.46
C ARG A 191 -3.76 -23.44 9.41
N ARG A 192 -2.49 -23.85 9.41
CA ARG A 192 -1.44 -23.25 10.26
C ARG A 192 -1.20 -21.77 9.93
N ALA A 193 -1.19 -21.41 8.65
CA ALA A 193 -1.00 -20.02 8.22
C ALA A 193 -2.24 -19.17 8.52
N ALA A 194 -3.44 -19.73 8.31
CA ALA A 194 -4.68 -19.07 8.69
C ALA A 194 -4.76 -18.80 10.20
N ALA A 195 -4.46 -19.81 11.02
CA ALA A 195 -4.44 -19.67 12.48
C ALA A 195 -3.46 -18.58 12.94
N ARG A 196 -2.27 -18.51 12.35
CA ARG A 196 -1.32 -17.42 12.65
C ARG A 196 -1.81 -16.06 12.18
N ALA A 197 -2.40 -15.97 10.99
CA ALA A 197 -2.95 -14.70 10.51
C ALA A 197 -4.05 -14.19 11.44
N SER A 198 -4.96 -15.07 11.86
CA SER A 198 -5.99 -14.74 12.86
C SER A 198 -5.38 -14.36 14.20
N ALA A 199 -4.39 -15.12 14.69
CA ALA A 199 -3.73 -14.82 15.97
C ALA A 199 -3.01 -13.48 15.95
N VAL A 200 -2.29 -13.15 14.87
CA VAL A 200 -1.62 -11.85 14.72
C VAL A 200 -2.64 -10.73 14.64
N ALA A 201 -3.71 -10.90 13.84
CA ALA A 201 -4.74 -9.88 13.73
C ALA A 201 -5.43 -9.61 15.07
N ALA A 202 -5.75 -10.67 15.82
CA ALA A 202 -6.34 -10.55 17.15
C ALA A 202 -5.36 -9.91 18.15
N ALA A 203 -4.10 -10.36 18.18
CA ALA A 203 -3.11 -9.88 19.15
C ALA A 203 -2.78 -8.39 19.01
N VAL A 204 -2.81 -7.84 17.80
CA VAL A 204 -2.55 -6.40 17.59
C VAL A 204 -3.80 -5.53 17.73
N THR A 205 -4.99 -6.14 17.78
CA THR A 205 -6.27 -5.43 17.89
C THR A 205 -6.90 -5.55 19.29
N ALA A 206 -6.42 -6.50 20.11
CA ALA A 206 -6.80 -6.68 21.51
C ALA A 206 -6.16 -5.61 22.39
#